data_AF-A0A356R9C8-F1
#
_entry.id   AF-A0A356R9C8-F1
#
_cell.length_a   1.000
_cell.length_b   1.000
_cell.length_c   1.000
_cell.angle_alpha   90.00
_cell.angle_beta   90.00
_cell.angle_gamma   90.00
#
_symmetry.space_group_name_H-M   'P 1'
#
loop_
_entity.id
_entity.type
_entity.pdbx_description
1 polymer ?
#
loop_
_entity_poly.entity_id
_entity_poly.type
_entity_poly.pdbx_seq_one_letter_code
_entity_poly.pdbx_strand_id
1 'polypeptide(L)'
;MVGINSMNFQKLFIDTNDYYRLANIWWGDESVQFHGYIEGYKKGADALVEKAITSNNISILDTLVYPALFLYRQFLELQIKRIILLDSEKTHDEKKDVINIVGHNLKKAWEEVKQVSMIVLMRVIIQLLKLRN
;
A
#
# COMPACT_ATOMS: atom_id res chain seq x y z
N MET A 1 -28.40 44.93 11.05
CA MET A 1 -27.19 44.23 10.55
C MET A 1 -26.76 43.25 11.63
N VAL A 2 -26.99 41.96 11.43
CA VAL A 2 -26.60 40.91 12.38
C VAL A 2 -25.12 40.63 12.16
N GLY A 3 -24.32 40.80 13.23
CA GLY A 3 -22.89 40.55 13.19
C GLY A 3 -22.58 39.09 12.89
N ILE A 4 -21.77 38.86 11.85
CA ILE A 4 -21.21 37.55 11.57
C ILE A 4 -20.19 37.29 12.67
N ASN A 5 -20.59 36.52 13.68
CA ASN A 5 -19.66 35.94 14.65
C ASN A 5 -18.57 35.20 13.86
N SER A 6 -17.32 35.64 14.02
CA SER A 6 -16.16 34.97 13.45
C SER A 6 -16.09 33.54 14.00
N MET A 7 -16.52 32.56 13.22
CA MET A 7 -16.33 31.16 13.55
C MET A 7 -14.83 30.89 13.67
N ASN A 8 -14.40 30.57 14.89
CA ASN A 8 -13.01 30.25 15.19
C ASN A 8 -12.75 28.81 14.71
N PHE A 9 -12.29 28.64 13.47
CA PHE A 9 -11.93 27.33 12.94
C PHE A 9 -10.69 26.81 13.67
N GLN A 10 -10.85 25.71 14.40
CA GLN A 10 -9.74 25.01 15.01
C GLN A 10 -8.87 24.41 13.89
N LYS A 11 -7.57 24.74 13.87
CA LYS A 11 -6.64 24.16 12.88
C LYS A 11 -6.63 22.64 13.04
N LEU A 12 -6.96 21.92 11.96
CA LEU A 12 -6.96 20.45 11.93
C LEU A 12 -5.55 19.88 12.09
N PHE A 13 -4.53 20.61 11.64
CA PHE A 13 -3.13 20.24 11.76
C PHE A 13 -2.36 21.30 12.54
N ILE A 14 -1.51 20.85 13.45
CA ILE A 14 -0.60 21.68 14.21
C ILE A 14 0.76 21.61 13.51
N ASP A 15 1.23 22.75 13.02
CA ASP A 15 2.60 22.86 12.53
C ASP A 15 3.53 22.91 13.74
N THR A 16 4.39 21.90 13.86
CA THR A 16 5.36 21.79 14.95
C THR A 16 6.73 22.33 14.55
N ASN A 17 6.91 22.70 13.28
CA ASN A 17 8.18 23.10 12.67
C ASN A 17 9.34 22.12 12.94
N ASP A 18 9.02 20.86 13.24
CA ASP A 18 9.97 19.79 13.55
C ASP A 18 10.11 18.88 12.33
N TYR A 19 11.12 19.15 11.50
CA TYR A 19 11.40 18.42 10.27
C TYR A 19 11.57 16.91 10.49
N TYR A 20 12.08 16.48 11.65
CA TYR A 20 12.32 15.08 11.96
C TYR A 20 11.06 14.32 12.38
N ARG A 21 9.95 15.03 12.62
CA ARG A 21 8.64 14.44 12.92
C ARG A 21 7.70 14.38 11.72
N LEU A 22 8.20 14.72 10.54
CA LEU A 22 7.46 14.58 9.29
C LEU A 22 7.60 13.14 8.77
N ALA A 23 6.47 12.57 8.34
CA ALA A 23 6.48 11.34 7.53
C ALA A 23 6.97 11.69 6.10
N ASN A 24 8.26 11.96 5.96
CA ASN A 24 8.89 12.23 4.66
C ASN A 24 9.10 10.92 3.92
N ILE A 25 8.28 10.67 2.90
CA ILE A 25 8.47 9.55 1.96
C ILE A 25 8.59 10.13 0.56
N TRP A 26 9.78 9.98 -0.03
CA TRP A 26 10.07 10.38 -1.40
C TRP A 26 10.31 9.14 -2.26
N TRP A 27 10.26 9.26 -3.59
CA TRP A 27 10.62 8.16 -4.49
C TRP A 27 12.07 7.73 -4.23
N GLY A 28 12.24 6.48 -3.80
CA GLY A 28 13.53 5.91 -3.43
C GLY A 28 13.91 4.77 -4.37
N ASP A 29 14.89 3.99 -3.93
CA ASP A 29 15.29 2.75 -4.59
C ASP A 29 14.09 1.77 -4.71
N GLU A 30 13.96 1.09 -5.85
CA GLU A 30 12.83 0.20 -6.15
C GLU A 30 12.63 -0.90 -5.09
N SER A 31 13.71 -1.35 -4.45
CA SER A 31 13.68 -2.40 -3.42
C SER A 31 13.05 -1.94 -2.09
N VAL A 32 13.10 -0.64 -1.82
CA VAL A 32 12.55 0.01 -0.62
C VAL A 32 11.34 0.90 -0.94
N GLN A 33 11.03 1.10 -2.22
CA GLN A 33 9.87 1.84 -2.69
C GLN A 33 8.61 1.24 -2.05
N PHE A 34 7.83 2.12 -1.41
CA PHE A 34 6.63 1.79 -0.62
C PHE A 34 6.82 1.15 0.75
N HIS A 35 8.04 0.83 1.20
CA HIS A 35 8.25 0.13 2.47
C HIS A 35 7.55 0.81 3.66
N GLY A 36 7.71 2.14 3.81
CA GLY A 36 7.05 2.89 4.88
C GLY A 36 5.52 2.87 4.80
N TYR A 37 4.94 2.96 3.59
CA TYR A 37 3.50 2.87 3.40
C TYR A 37 2.96 1.46 3.68
N ILE A 38 3.67 0.43 3.22
CA ILE A 38 3.35 -0.97 3.45
C ILE A 38 3.32 -1.25 4.96
N GLU A 39 4.38 -0.89 5.67
CA GLU A 39 4.45 -1.05 7.12
C GLU A 39 3.37 -0.24 7.83
N GLY A 40 3.21 1.03 7.46
CA GLY A 40 2.26 1.94 8.09
C GLY A 40 0.81 1.48 7.95
N TYR A 41 0.39 1.11 6.74
CA TYR A 41 -0.98 0.61 6.51
C TYR A 41 -1.23 -0.73 7.20
N LYS A 42 -0.25 -1.65 7.20
CA LYS A 42 -0.39 -2.92 7.91
C LYS A 42 -0.50 -2.73 9.42
N LYS A 43 0.47 -2.04 10.03
CA LYS A 43 0.49 -1.80 11.48
C LYS A 43 -0.72 -1.00 11.94
N GLY A 44 -1.15 -0.02 11.14
CA GLY A 44 -2.38 0.73 11.39
C GLY A 44 -3.62 -0.16 11.35
N ALA A 45 -3.75 -1.02 10.33
CA ALA A 45 -4.85 -1.99 10.25
C ALA A 45 -4.87 -2.94 11.45
N ASP A 46 -3.71 -3.54 11.78
CA ASP A 46 -3.56 -4.47 12.90
C ASP A 46 -3.99 -3.81 14.22
N ALA A 47 -3.58 -2.56 14.47
CA ALA A 47 -3.98 -1.80 15.66
C ALA A 47 -5.49 -1.52 15.73
N LEU A 48 -6.13 -1.23 14.58
CA LEU A 48 -7.57 -1.04 14.53
C LEU A 48 -8.33 -2.35 14.79
N VAL A 49 -7.86 -3.46 14.24
CA VAL A 49 -8.44 -4.80 14.48
C VAL A 49 -8.28 -5.18 15.94
N GLU A 50 -7.08 -5.02 16.51
CA GLU A 50 -6.81 -5.31 17.92
C GLU A 50 -7.75 -4.52 18.83
N LYS A 51 -7.92 -3.22 18.57
CA LYS A 51 -8.87 -2.38 19.31
C LYS A 51 -10.31 -2.85 19.14
N ALA A 52 -10.71 -3.22 17.93
CA ALA A 52 -12.06 -3.69 17.65
C ALA A 52 -12.38 -4.96 18.46
N ILE A 53 -11.47 -5.95 18.46
CA ILE A 53 -11.68 -7.25 19.13
C ILE A 53 -11.54 -7.16 20.65
N THR A 54 -10.64 -6.32 21.17
CA THR A 54 -10.41 -6.20 22.62
C THR A 54 -11.44 -5.31 23.32
N SER A 55 -12.14 -4.44 22.58
CA SER A 55 -13.12 -3.52 23.16
C SER A 55 -14.37 -4.19 23.75
N ASN A 56 -14.68 -5.42 23.35
CA ASN A 56 -15.93 -6.13 23.66
C ASN A 56 -17.19 -5.25 23.45
N ASN A 57 -17.14 -4.33 22.47
CA ASN A 57 -18.20 -3.38 22.17
C ASN A 57 -18.55 -3.43 20.69
N ILE A 58 -19.78 -3.86 20.41
CA ILE A 58 -20.28 -4.06 19.04
C ILE A 58 -20.25 -2.75 18.24
N SER A 59 -20.58 -1.61 18.86
CA SER A 59 -20.53 -0.32 18.16
C SER A 59 -19.09 0.06 17.75
N ILE A 60 -18.10 -0.26 18.58
CA ILE A 60 -16.68 -0.03 18.23
C ILE A 60 -16.26 -0.98 17.10
N LEU A 61 -16.66 -2.25 17.18
CA LEU A 61 -16.40 -3.24 16.12
C LEU A 61 -16.94 -2.77 14.76
N ASP A 62 -18.23 -2.41 14.71
CA ASP A 62 -18.92 -1.97 13.50
C ASP A 62 -18.32 -0.67 12.94
N THR A 63 -17.77 0.18 13.80
CA THR A 63 -17.10 1.42 13.38
C THR A 63 -15.72 1.16 12.81
N LEU A 64 -14.93 0.29 13.45
CA LEU A 64 -13.51 0.09 13.11
C LEU A 64 -13.27 -0.90 11.97
N VAL A 65 -14.24 -1.76 11.64
CA VAL A 65 -14.09 -2.75 10.57
C VAL A 65 -13.85 -2.10 9.21
N TYR A 66 -14.56 -1.02 8.86
CA TYR A 66 -14.41 -0.39 7.54
C TYR A 66 -13.05 0.31 7.35
N PRO A 67 -12.56 1.13 8.31
CA PRO A 67 -11.21 1.68 8.21
C PRO A 67 -10.12 0.60 8.20
N ALA A 68 -10.25 -0.46 9.01
CA ALA A 68 -9.28 -1.56 9.00
C ALA A 68 -9.22 -2.25 7.62
N LEU A 69 -10.36 -2.56 7.02
CA LEU A 69 -10.43 -3.14 5.67
C LEU A 69 -9.85 -2.20 4.61
N PHE A 70 -10.09 -0.90 4.71
CA PHE A 70 -9.48 0.08 3.81
C PHE A 70 -7.95 0.03 3.91
N LEU A 71 -7.39 0.03 5.12
CA LEU A 71 -5.94 -0.03 5.33
C LEU A 71 -5.34 -1.36 4.81
N TYR A 72 -5.98 -2.50 5.07
CA TYR A 72 -5.53 -3.78 4.49
C TYR A 72 -5.59 -3.78 2.96
N ARG A 73 -6.61 -3.18 2.34
CA ARG A 73 -6.68 -3.03 0.88
C ARG A 73 -5.48 -2.23 0.35
N GLN A 74 -5.16 -1.10 0.99
CA GLN A 74 -4.00 -0.28 0.58
C GLN A 74 -2.69 -1.04 0.75
N PHE A 75 -2.53 -1.75 1.87
CA PHE A 75 -1.38 -2.64 2.10
C PHE A 75 -1.24 -3.68 0.98
N LEU A 76 -2.31 -4.39 0.63
CA LEU A 76 -2.29 -5.41 -0.44
C LEU A 76 -1.93 -4.80 -1.80
N GLU A 77 -2.51 -3.64 -2.13
CA GLU A 77 -2.21 -2.94 -3.38
C GLU A 77 -0.72 -2.59 -3.49
N LEU A 78 -0.12 -2.06 -2.42
CA LEU A 78 1.30 -1.71 -2.40
C LEU A 78 2.23 -2.92 -2.42
N GLN A 79 1.83 -4.03 -1.77
CA GLN A 79 2.60 -5.28 -1.86
C GLN A 79 2.64 -5.82 -3.28
N ILE A 80 1.51 -5.80 -3.98
CA ILE A 80 1.43 -6.22 -5.39
C ILE A 80 2.28 -5.29 -6.27
N LYS A 81 2.19 -3.97 -6.06
CA LYS A 81 3.04 -2.99 -6.75
C LYS A 81 4.54 -3.23 -6.49
N ARG A 82 4.91 -3.56 -5.25
CA ARG A 82 6.29 -3.91 -4.91
C ARG A 82 6.77 -5.15 -5.66
N ILE A 83 5.93 -6.18 -5.82
CA ILE A 83 6.27 -7.37 -6.62
C ILE A 83 6.55 -6.98 -8.08
N ILE A 84 5.73 -6.08 -8.67
CA ILE A 84 5.97 -5.55 -10.02
C ILE A 84 7.31 -4.80 -10.09
N LEU A 85 7.65 -3.99 -9.09
CA LEU A 85 8.94 -3.29 -9.04
C LEU A 85 10.14 -4.23 -8.89
N LEU A 86 9.97 -5.37 -8.23
CA LEU A 86 11.01 -6.38 -8.07
C LEU A 86 11.15 -7.31 -9.30
N ASP A 87 10.29 -7.17 -10.31
CA ASP A 87 10.39 -7.92 -11.56
C ASP A 87 11.71 -7.58 -12.26
N SER A 88 12.64 -8.53 -12.31
CA SER A 88 13.96 -8.33 -12.91
C SER A 88 13.96 -8.25 -14.43
N GLU A 89 12.84 -8.61 -15.08
CA GLU A 89 12.75 -8.67 -16.54
C GLU A 89 12.37 -7.33 -17.16
N LYS A 90 11.66 -6.48 -16.41
CA LYS A 90 11.25 -5.15 -16.85
C LYS A 90 12.34 -4.12 -16.52
N THR A 91 12.53 -3.17 -17.42
CA THR A 91 13.33 -1.97 -17.15
C THR A 91 12.64 -1.06 -16.13
N HIS A 92 13.40 -0.13 -15.56
CA HIS A 92 12.88 0.86 -14.61
C HIS A 92 11.69 1.67 -15.15
N ASP A 93 11.76 2.09 -16.41
CA ASP A 93 10.70 2.89 -17.04
C ASP A 93 9.45 2.04 -17.32
N GLU A 94 9.61 0.81 -17.80
CA GLU A 94 8.49 -0.12 -17.97
C GLU A 94 7.78 -0.42 -16.64
N LYS A 95 8.55 -0.58 -15.55
CA LYS A 95 7.97 -0.75 -14.22
C LYS A 95 7.13 0.45 -13.80
N LYS A 96 7.65 1.68 -13.99
CA LYS A 96 6.90 2.91 -13.70
C LYS A 96 5.61 2.99 -14.51
N ASP A 97 5.68 2.67 -15.79
CA ASP A 97 4.52 2.68 -16.67
C ASP A 97 3.46 1.68 -16.22
N VAL A 98 3.86 0.44 -15.90
CA VAL A 98 2.94 -0.57 -15.35
C VAL A 98 2.29 -0.06 -14.06
N ILE A 99 3.06 0.50 -13.12
CA ILE A 99 2.54 1.06 -11.87
C ILE A 99 1.51 2.17 -12.12
N ASN A 100 1.76 3.05 -13.09
CA ASN A 100 0.84 4.11 -13.48
C ASN A 100 -0.44 3.55 -14.13
N ILE A 101 -0.32 2.54 -15.00
CA ILE A 101 -1.44 1.89 -15.69
C ILE A 101 -2.36 1.14 -14.71
N VAL A 102 -1.77 0.38 -13.77
CA VAL A 102 -2.58 -0.34 -12.76
C VAL A 102 -3.23 0.62 -11.78
N GLY A 103 -2.57 1.74 -11.46
CA GLY A 103 -3.10 2.78 -10.59
C GLY A 103 -3.61 2.23 -9.25
N HIS A 104 -4.81 2.61 -8.83
CA HIS A 104 -5.47 2.08 -7.62
C HIS A 104 -6.42 0.91 -7.90
N ASN A 105 -6.26 0.25 -9.05
CA ASN A 105 -7.09 -0.89 -9.45
C ASN A 105 -6.43 -2.20 -9.05
N LEU A 106 -6.82 -2.72 -7.89
CA LEU A 106 -6.29 -3.97 -7.34
C LEU A 106 -6.43 -5.16 -8.29
N LYS A 107 -7.53 -5.23 -9.06
CA LYS A 107 -7.75 -6.31 -10.03
C LYS A 107 -6.73 -6.24 -11.17
N LYS A 108 -6.49 -5.05 -11.74
CA LYS A 108 -5.46 -4.86 -12.77
C LYS A 108 -4.08 -5.24 -12.25
N ALA A 109 -3.72 -4.72 -11.07
CA ALA A 109 -2.45 -5.02 -10.43
C ALA A 109 -2.24 -6.53 -10.20
N TRP A 110 -3.30 -7.24 -9.80
CA TRP A 110 -3.28 -8.68 -9.61
C TRP A 110 -3.08 -9.47 -10.91
N GLU A 111 -3.73 -9.08 -12.00
CA GLU A 111 -3.54 -9.74 -13.30
C GLU A 111 -2.12 -9.56 -13.84
N GLU A 112 -1.47 -8.41 -13.60
CA GLU A 112 -0.04 -8.22 -13.94
C GLU A 112 0.87 -9.21 -13.19
N VAL A 113 0.67 -9.36 -11.88
CA VAL A 113 1.51 -10.27 -11.08
C VAL A 113 1.29 -11.74 -11.46
N LYS A 114 0.06 -12.13 -11.84
CA LYS A 114 -0.19 -13.48 -12.36
C LYS A 114 0.63 -13.78 -13.61
N GLN A 115 0.72 -12.84 -14.54
CA GLN A 115 1.51 -13.01 -15.75
C GLN A 115 2.99 -13.19 -15.41
N VAL A 116 3.54 -12.34 -14.54
CA VAL A 116 4.93 -12.46 -14.06
C VAL A 116 5.17 -13.84 -13.41
N SER A 117 4.27 -14.27 -12.53
CA SER A 117 4.39 -15.56 -11.83
C SER A 117 4.35 -16.75 -12.77
N MET A 118 3.49 -16.73 -13.80
CA MET A 118 3.42 -17.79 -14.82
C MET A 118 4.69 -17.85 -15.68
N ILE A 119 5.25 -16.69 -16.06
CA ILE A 119 6.48 -16.60 -16.85
C ILE A 119 7.65 -17.20 -16.07
N VAL A 120 7.81 -16.82 -14.79
CA VAL A 120 8.85 -17.37 -13.92
C VAL A 120 8.71 -18.89 -13.78
N LEU A 121 7.48 -19.39 -13.57
CA LEU A 121 7.22 -20.82 -13.47
C LEU A 121 7.59 -21.58 -14.76
N MET A 122 7.22 -21.04 -15.93
CA MET A 122 7.58 -21.61 -17.24
C MET A 122 9.10 -21.63 -17.45
N ARG A 123 9.82 -20.58 -17.05
CA ARG A 123 11.28 -20.51 -17.18
C ARG A 123 11.99 -21.55 -16.32
N VAL A 124 11.56 -21.70 -15.06
CA VAL A 124 12.08 -22.73 -14.15
C VAL A 124 11.85 -24.12 -14.76
N ILE A 125 10.65 -24.40 -15.27
CA ILE A 125 10.35 -25.68 -15.93
C ILE A 125 11.27 -25.92 -17.14
N ILE A 126 11.45 -24.92 -18.02
CA ILE A 126 12.34 -25.04 -19.18
C ILE A 126 13.80 -25.28 -18.76
N GLN A 127 14.30 -24.59 -17.74
CA GLN A 127 15.65 -24.82 -17.19
C GLN A 127 15.79 -26.23 -16.65
N LEU A 128 14.82 -26.72 -15.88
CA LEU A 128 14.82 -28.08 -15.35
C LEU A 128 14.77 -29.15 -16.46
N LEU A 129 14.05 -28.88 -17.55
CA LEU A 129 14.00 -29.77 -18.72
C LEU A 129 15.32 -29.78 -19.51
N LYS A 130 16.00 -28.63 -19.61
CA LYS A 130 17.33 -28.54 -20.25
C LYS A 130 18.44 -29.23 -19.46
N LEU A 131 18.32 -29.30 -18.13
CA LEU A 131 19.27 -29.99 -17.24
C LEU A 131 19.06 -31.51 -17.19
N ARG A 132 17.99 -32.02 -17.81
CA ARG A 132 17.62 -33.44 -17.82
C ARG A 132 18.05 -34.16 -19.12
N ASN A 133 18.60 -33.43 -20.09
CA ASN A 133 19.22 -33.94 -21.31
C ASN A 133 20.74 -33.73 -21.24
#